data_AF-A0A090QM75-F1
#
_entry.id   AF-A0A090QM75-F1
#
_cell.length_a   1.000
_cell.length_b   1.000
_cell.length_c   1.000
_cell.angle_alpha   90.00
_cell.angle_beta   90.00
_cell.angle_gamma   90.00
#
_symmetry.space_group_name_H-M   'P 1'
#
loop_
_entity.id
_entity.type
_entity.pdbx_description
1 polymer ?
#
loop_
_entity_poly.entity_id
_entity_poly.type
_entity_poly.pdbx_seq_one_letter_code
_entity_poly.pdbx_strand_id
1 'polypeptide(L)'
;MSLGNTQTSEGGTIYPECLENNYILLGYGEDIDFSQCHNASLVKQRFIEAGYEIKPQDYNVTSVNTFVNKMREGDLVVISDGNHRFKAIAEVTSGYSVLEGDCDRDGYLQKREVRWLLTFDTPRPVDELCHTVFSQMTLYNLKDSVISREKLSALLNQKEETLEEVLNHVLVIDEINRGNISKIFGELITLIEPSKRQGADEALALTLPHSQQPFSVPDNLFIIGTMNTADRSLAMMDTALRRRFEFVEMMPQPALLAGCVVNGIDVQRLLKTMNDRIEILYDREHTLGHAFFMPVKALMDDDKPERAFAALISVFQNKIIPLLEEYFLKTGIKFAWY
;
A
#
# COMPACT_ATOMS: atom_id res chain seq x y z
N MET A 1 -1.45 25.55 19.48
CA MET A 1 -2.53 25.40 20.47
C MET A 1 -2.04 24.48 21.57
N SER A 2 -2.34 24.76 22.83
CA SER A 2 -2.11 23.84 23.95
C SER A 2 -3.44 23.17 24.30
N LEU A 3 -3.44 21.84 24.38
CA LEU A 3 -4.62 21.05 24.75
C LEU A 3 -4.42 20.50 26.16
N GLY A 4 -5.25 20.96 27.08
CA GLY A 4 -5.16 20.60 28.50
C GLY A 4 -4.12 21.40 29.29
N ASN A 5 -4.30 21.46 30.61
CA ASN A 5 -3.31 21.96 31.55
C ASN A 5 -2.62 20.79 32.24
N THR A 6 -1.33 20.56 31.95
CA THR A 6 -0.54 19.46 32.52
C THR A 6 -0.29 19.59 34.03
N GLN A 7 -0.64 20.73 34.64
CA GLN A 7 -0.52 20.96 36.09
C GLN A 7 -1.79 20.55 36.86
N THR A 8 -2.88 20.21 36.17
CA THR A 8 -4.16 19.82 36.77
C THR A 8 -4.51 18.39 36.38
N SER A 9 -5.11 17.61 37.30
CA SER A 9 -5.51 16.21 37.05
C SER A 9 -6.49 16.06 35.88
N GLU A 10 -7.38 17.03 35.68
CA GLU A 10 -8.35 17.06 34.57
C GLU A 10 -7.72 17.52 33.24
N GLY A 11 -6.77 18.46 33.28
CA GLY A 11 -6.08 18.92 32.08
C GLY A 11 -5.18 17.85 31.42
N GLY A 12 -4.85 16.77 32.13
CA GLY A 12 -4.08 15.65 31.58
C GLY A 12 -4.89 14.76 30.61
N THR A 13 -6.22 14.72 30.73
CA THR A 13 -7.08 13.81 29.94
C THR A 13 -7.61 14.43 28.65
N ILE A 14 -7.57 15.76 28.52
CA ILE A 14 -8.10 16.49 27.36
C ILE A 14 -7.40 16.11 26.05
N TYR A 15 -6.07 15.98 26.05
CA TYR A 15 -5.34 15.64 24.83
C TYR A 15 -5.65 14.21 24.33
N PRO A 16 -5.60 13.16 25.18
CA PRO A 16 -6.05 11.82 24.80
C PRO A 16 -7.49 11.79 24.26
N GLU A 17 -8.42 12.50 24.91
CA GLU A 17 -9.82 12.59 24.45
C GLU A 17 -9.93 13.22 23.06
N CYS A 18 -9.24 14.33 22.84
CA CYS A 18 -9.19 15.03 21.55
C CYS A 18 -8.64 14.11 20.43
N LEU A 19 -7.64 13.28 20.75
CA LEU A 19 -7.08 12.30 19.82
C LEU A 19 -8.11 11.23 19.47
N GLU A 20 -8.76 10.62 20.47
CA GLU A 20 -9.72 9.52 20.27
C GLU A 20 -10.94 9.95 19.47
N ASN A 21 -11.42 11.18 19.69
CA ASN A 21 -12.66 11.67 19.10
C ASN A 21 -12.48 12.60 17.89
N ASN A 22 -11.24 12.81 17.42
CA ASN A 22 -10.93 13.65 16.25
C ASN A 22 -11.46 15.10 16.35
N TYR A 23 -11.26 15.73 17.51
CA TYR A 23 -11.56 17.15 17.69
C TYR A 23 -10.51 17.85 18.53
N ILE A 24 -10.56 19.18 18.58
CA ILE A 24 -9.80 20.00 19.51
C ILE A 24 -10.75 20.82 20.39
N LEU A 25 -10.37 20.96 21.67
CA LEU A 25 -11.13 21.71 22.66
C LEU A 25 -10.33 22.91 23.17
N LEU A 26 -10.97 24.05 23.31
CA LEU A 26 -10.37 25.24 23.91
C LEU A 26 -10.74 25.34 25.39
N GLY A 27 -9.73 25.40 26.26
CA GLY A 27 -9.90 25.58 27.71
C GLY A 27 -10.21 27.02 28.16
N TYR A 28 -10.78 27.83 27.27
CA TYR A 28 -11.17 29.21 27.51
C TYR A 28 -12.61 29.39 27.04
N GLY A 29 -13.40 30.20 27.75
CA GLY A 29 -14.82 30.39 27.45
C GLY A 29 -15.75 29.51 28.28
N GLU A 30 -15.20 28.66 29.17
CA GLU A 30 -15.95 27.87 30.15
C GLU A 30 -17.18 27.18 29.54
N ASP A 31 -18.33 27.33 30.19
CA ASP A 31 -19.64 26.78 29.81
C ASP A 31 -20.44 27.69 28.86
N ILE A 32 -19.84 28.77 28.37
CA ILE A 32 -20.53 29.77 27.56
C ILE A 32 -20.60 29.33 26.09
N ASP A 33 -21.81 29.35 25.51
CA ASP A 33 -22.00 29.20 24.07
C ASP A 33 -21.73 30.51 23.32
N PHE A 34 -20.79 30.46 22.36
CA PHE A 34 -20.38 31.57 21.47
C PHE A 34 -20.80 31.38 20.01
N SER A 35 -21.71 30.45 19.71
CA SER A 35 -22.19 30.14 18.36
C SER A 35 -22.73 31.36 17.61
N GLN A 36 -23.29 32.33 18.32
CA GLN A 36 -23.85 33.58 17.77
C GLN A 36 -22.86 34.77 17.79
N CYS A 37 -21.61 34.55 18.20
CA CYS A 37 -20.63 35.62 18.40
C CYS A 37 -19.67 35.76 17.21
N HIS A 38 -20.09 36.45 16.16
CA HIS A 38 -19.33 36.54 14.89
C HIS A 38 -18.15 37.54 14.88
N ASN A 39 -17.86 38.21 16.00
CA ASN A 39 -16.73 39.14 16.10
C ASN A 39 -16.28 39.31 17.56
N ALA A 40 -15.11 39.94 17.75
CA ALA A 40 -14.50 40.13 19.06
C ALA A 40 -15.36 40.96 20.03
N SER A 41 -16.14 41.92 19.52
CA SER A 41 -17.05 42.73 20.33
C SER A 41 -18.21 41.91 20.88
N LEU A 42 -18.78 41.02 20.05
CA LEU A 42 -19.84 40.09 20.47
C LEU A 42 -19.32 39.05 21.46
N VAL A 43 -18.11 38.51 21.25
CA VAL A 43 -17.46 37.61 22.23
C VAL A 43 -17.29 38.33 23.57
N LYS A 44 -16.78 39.57 23.55
CA LYS A 44 -16.63 40.39 24.76
C LYS A 44 -17.97 40.63 25.47
N GLN A 45 -19.00 41.00 24.71
CA GLN A 45 -20.33 41.22 25.27
C GLN A 45 -20.90 39.95 25.91
N ARG A 46 -20.74 38.79 25.25
CA ARG A 46 -21.21 37.50 25.74
C ARG A 46 -20.56 37.11 27.07
N PHE A 47 -19.27 37.38 27.25
CA PHE A 47 -18.59 37.21 28.54
C PHE A 47 -19.16 38.12 29.64
N ILE A 48 -19.48 39.39 29.33
CA ILE A 48 -20.10 40.31 30.29
C ILE A 48 -21.49 39.82 30.69
N GLU A 49 -22.28 39.35 29.72
CA GLU A 49 -23.63 38.80 29.96
C GLU A 49 -23.59 37.53 30.82
N ALA A 50 -22.53 36.74 30.71
CA ALA A 50 -22.27 35.58 31.57
C ALA A 50 -21.69 35.95 32.95
N GLY A 51 -21.52 37.24 33.26
CA GLY A 51 -21.10 37.72 34.58
C GLY A 51 -19.58 37.83 34.78
N TYR A 52 -18.78 37.76 33.71
CA TYR A 52 -17.31 37.86 33.80
C TYR A 52 -16.83 39.32 33.76
N GLU A 53 -15.91 39.66 34.66
CA GLU A 53 -15.21 40.95 34.62
C GLU A 53 -14.07 40.93 33.60
N ILE A 54 -14.19 41.76 32.55
CA ILE A 54 -13.22 41.77 31.44
C ILE A 54 -12.23 42.92 31.59
N LYS A 55 -10.94 42.58 31.61
CA LYS A 55 -9.86 43.58 31.64
C LYS A 55 -9.60 44.16 30.24
N PRO A 56 -9.01 45.37 30.14
CA PRO A 56 -8.46 45.85 28.87
C PRO A 56 -7.43 44.85 28.33
N GLN A 57 -7.62 44.38 27.10
CA GLN A 57 -6.80 43.33 26.45
C GLN A 57 -6.86 41.95 27.12
N ASP A 58 -8.06 41.51 27.52
CA ASP A 58 -8.27 40.19 28.09
C ASP A 58 -7.92 39.04 27.12
N TYR A 59 -7.08 38.12 27.59
CA TYR A 59 -6.68 36.97 26.81
C TYR A 59 -7.81 35.96 26.60
N ASN A 60 -8.78 35.85 27.53
CA ASN A 60 -9.96 35.01 27.36
C ASN A 60 -10.72 35.38 26.08
N VAL A 61 -11.02 36.67 25.93
CA VAL A 61 -11.71 37.23 24.75
C VAL A 61 -10.88 36.99 23.50
N THR A 62 -9.57 37.19 23.57
CA THR A 62 -8.66 37.02 22.44
C THR A 62 -8.60 35.56 21.96
N SER A 63 -8.49 34.62 22.90
CA SER A 63 -8.39 33.19 22.66
C SER A 63 -9.70 32.65 22.06
N VAL A 64 -10.83 32.93 22.72
CA VAL A 64 -12.16 32.52 22.23
C VAL A 64 -12.45 33.13 20.87
N ASN A 65 -12.23 34.43 20.68
CA ASN A 65 -12.47 35.04 19.37
C ASN A 65 -11.55 34.45 18.27
N THR A 66 -10.33 34.05 18.62
CA THR A 66 -9.44 33.39 17.64
C THR A 66 -9.98 32.02 17.25
N PHE A 67 -10.45 31.24 18.21
CA PHE A 67 -11.00 29.91 17.97
C PHE A 67 -12.36 29.93 17.24
N VAL A 68 -13.26 30.83 17.66
CA VAL A 68 -14.61 30.94 17.09
C VAL A 68 -14.57 31.61 15.71
N ASN A 69 -13.91 32.77 15.59
CA ASN A 69 -14.06 33.64 14.40
C ASN A 69 -12.86 33.66 13.45
N LYS A 70 -11.65 33.34 13.91
CA LYS A 70 -10.45 33.43 13.06
C LYS A 70 -10.04 32.09 12.47
N MET A 71 -10.16 31.01 13.23
CA MET A 71 -9.87 29.65 12.79
C MET A 71 -10.93 29.18 11.77
N ARG A 72 -10.48 28.58 10.68
CA ARG A 72 -11.32 28.14 9.55
C ARG A 72 -10.99 26.68 9.18
N GLU A 73 -11.90 26.07 8.44
CA GLU A 73 -11.65 24.77 7.82
C GLU A 73 -10.43 24.87 6.88
N GLY A 74 -9.56 23.86 6.94
CA GLY A 74 -8.27 23.82 6.25
C GLY A 74 -7.10 24.48 7.00
N ASP A 75 -7.35 25.17 8.12
CA ASP A 75 -6.26 25.70 8.95
C ASP A 75 -5.48 24.56 9.62
N LEU A 76 -4.16 24.71 9.70
CA LEU A 76 -3.30 23.78 10.43
C LEU A 76 -3.12 24.21 11.89
N VAL A 77 -3.26 23.26 12.79
CA VAL A 77 -3.13 23.44 14.23
C VAL A 77 -1.99 22.58 14.76
N VAL A 78 -0.97 23.24 15.29
CA VAL A 78 0.15 22.57 15.98
C VAL A 78 -0.18 22.45 17.45
N ILE A 79 -0.14 21.24 18.01
CA ILE A 79 -0.34 20.98 19.43
C ILE A 79 0.99 21.05 20.17
N SER A 80 1.16 22.07 21.00
CA SER A 80 2.37 22.27 21.79
C SER A 80 2.38 21.38 23.04
N ASP A 81 3.59 21.04 23.49
CA ASP A 81 3.89 20.43 24.78
C ASP A 81 4.90 21.32 25.51
N GLY A 82 4.38 22.32 26.22
CA GLY A 82 5.17 23.44 26.71
C GLY A 82 5.75 24.31 25.58
N ASN A 83 6.75 25.12 25.90
CA ASN A 83 7.31 26.11 24.98
C ASN A 83 8.30 25.52 23.97
N HIS A 84 8.91 24.39 24.30
CA HIS A 84 10.07 23.84 23.59
C HIS A 84 9.76 22.57 22.81
N ARG A 85 8.52 22.05 22.88
CA ARG A 85 8.13 20.80 22.24
C ARG A 85 6.74 20.88 21.64
N PHE A 86 6.45 20.00 20.69
CA PHE A 86 5.12 19.78 20.13
C PHE A 86 4.84 18.27 20.03
N LYS A 87 3.56 17.90 20.04
CA LYS A 87 3.14 16.49 20.11
C LYS A 87 2.19 16.06 19.00
N ALA A 88 1.56 17.01 18.31
CA ALA A 88 0.73 16.70 17.16
C ALA A 88 0.58 17.88 16.21
N ILE A 89 0.16 17.60 14.98
CA ILE A 89 -0.30 18.56 13.97
C ILE A 89 -1.63 18.05 13.44
N ALA A 90 -2.63 18.92 13.32
CA ALA A 90 -3.95 18.59 12.81
C ALA A 90 -4.41 19.63 11.79
N GLU A 91 -5.37 19.25 10.95
CA GLU A 91 -6.09 20.14 10.05
C GLU A 91 -7.52 20.29 10.53
N VAL A 92 -8.05 21.51 10.58
CA VAL A 92 -9.44 21.78 10.97
C VAL A 92 -10.40 21.33 9.87
N THR A 93 -11.38 20.50 10.23
CA THR A 93 -12.36 19.92 9.28
C THR A 93 -13.78 20.44 9.46
N SER A 94 -14.04 21.22 10.51
CA SER A 94 -15.36 21.83 10.74
C SER A 94 -15.31 23.31 11.17
N GLY A 95 -16.46 23.96 11.02
CA GLY A 95 -16.82 25.17 11.77
C GLY A 95 -16.78 24.98 13.30
N TYR A 96 -16.89 26.09 14.03
CA TYR A 96 -17.02 26.08 15.49
C TYR A 96 -18.34 25.44 15.91
N SER A 97 -18.30 24.66 16.99
CA SER A 97 -19.46 24.10 17.67
C SER A 97 -19.20 24.01 19.17
N VAL A 98 -20.25 23.77 19.95
CA VAL A 98 -20.15 23.46 21.38
C VAL A 98 -20.22 21.94 21.54
N LEU A 99 -19.43 21.39 22.46
CA LEU A 99 -19.49 19.97 22.80
C LEU A 99 -20.81 19.70 23.56
N GLU A 100 -21.65 18.82 23.02
CA GLU A 100 -22.89 18.36 23.66
C GLU A 100 -22.59 17.10 24.47
N GLY A 101 -22.67 17.17 25.81
CA GLY A 101 -22.50 16.00 26.69
C GLY A 101 -21.80 16.29 28.03
N ASP A 102 -22.32 15.64 29.08
CA ASP A 102 -21.99 15.71 30.52
C ASP A 102 -22.13 17.07 31.23
N CYS A 103 -23.13 17.13 32.10
CA CYS A 103 -23.45 18.26 32.99
C CYS A 103 -22.43 18.51 34.11
N ASP A 104 -21.38 17.69 34.19
CA ASP A 104 -20.37 17.71 35.26
C ASP A 104 -18.95 18.09 34.77
N ARG A 105 -18.79 18.51 33.50
CA ARG A 105 -17.49 18.96 32.97
C ARG A 105 -17.25 20.44 33.28
N ASP A 106 -16.19 20.71 34.04
CA ASP A 106 -15.68 22.06 34.27
C ASP A 106 -14.84 22.54 33.05
N GLY A 107 -15.51 23.17 32.08
CA GLY A 107 -14.87 23.88 30.96
C GLY A 107 -14.62 23.03 29.70
N TYR A 108 -13.74 23.51 28.80
CA TYR A 108 -13.41 22.84 27.53
C TYR A 108 -14.60 22.53 26.60
N LEU A 109 -15.67 23.33 26.60
CA LEU A 109 -16.84 23.07 25.75
C LEU A 109 -16.66 23.53 24.29
N GLN A 110 -15.68 24.39 24.04
CA GLN A 110 -15.51 25.03 22.74
C GLN A 110 -14.80 24.06 21.78
N LYS A 111 -15.51 23.57 20.76
CA LYS A 111 -15.09 22.42 19.94
C LYS A 111 -14.92 22.77 18.46
N ARG A 112 -13.91 22.14 17.84
CA ARG A 112 -13.78 22.00 16.38
C ARG A 112 -13.32 20.60 16.02
N GLU A 113 -13.90 20.01 14.99
CA GLU A 113 -13.43 18.74 14.46
C GLU A 113 -12.12 18.94 13.69
N VAL A 114 -11.24 17.95 13.78
CA VAL A 114 -9.94 17.97 13.12
C VAL A 114 -9.59 16.61 12.53
N ARG A 115 -8.76 16.62 11.50
CA ARG A 115 -8.03 15.45 11.02
C ARG A 115 -6.60 15.51 11.53
N TRP A 116 -6.19 14.51 12.32
CA TRP A 116 -4.83 14.42 12.83
C TRP A 116 -3.83 14.10 11.72
N LEU A 117 -3.02 15.09 11.35
CA LEU A 117 -1.98 14.93 10.34
C LEU A 117 -0.74 14.27 10.91
N LEU A 118 -0.30 14.60 12.13
CA LEU A 118 0.84 13.97 12.80
C LEU A 118 0.54 13.83 14.29
N THR A 119 0.95 12.71 14.88
CA THR A 119 0.84 12.44 16.32
C THR A 119 2.11 11.72 16.76
N PHE A 120 2.68 12.12 17.89
CA PHE A 120 3.91 11.53 18.40
C PHE A 120 3.69 11.02 19.83
N ASP A 121 4.08 9.76 20.08
CA ASP A 121 4.06 9.18 21.43
C ASP A 121 5.01 9.93 22.38
N THR A 122 6.15 10.39 21.84
CA THR A 122 7.09 11.27 22.54
C THR A 122 7.11 12.65 21.88
N PRO A 123 6.84 13.74 22.63
CA PRO A 123 6.85 15.10 22.09
C PRO A 123 8.21 15.46 21.46
N ARG A 124 8.18 16.08 20.28
CA ARG A 124 9.36 16.45 19.50
C ARG A 124 9.84 17.87 19.81
N PRO A 125 11.15 18.15 19.70
CA PRO A 125 11.72 19.49 19.84
C PRO A 125 11.11 20.51 18.89
N VAL A 126 10.81 21.73 19.38
CA VAL A 126 10.18 22.80 18.61
C VAL A 126 11.00 23.27 17.42
N ASP A 127 12.33 23.12 17.47
CA ASP A 127 13.23 23.48 16.38
C ASP A 127 13.15 22.53 15.19
N GLU A 128 12.50 21.37 15.32
CA GLU A 128 12.10 20.55 14.16
C GLU A 128 11.00 21.21 13.32
N LEU A 129 10.29 22.23 13.82
CA LEU A 129 9.15 22.85 13.14
C LEU A 129 9.26 24.38 13.02
N CYS A 130 9.80 25.05 14.04
CA CYS A 130 9.84 26.51 14.15
C CYS A 130 11.27 27.04 14.25
N HIS A 131 11.45 28.33 13.95
CA HIS A 131 12.70 29.06 14.14
C HIS A 131 12.85 29.58 15.58
N THR A 132 11.74 29.70 16.30
CA THR A 132 11.68 30.17 17.69
C THR A 132 10.76 29.27 18.53
N VAL A 133 10.84 29.42 19.85
CA VAL A 133 10.03 28.67 20.82
C VAL A 133 8.58 29.15 20.83
N PHE A 134 7.66 28.29 21.28
CA PHE A 134 6.25 28.65 21.43
C PHE A 134 6.03 29.66 22.56
N SER A 135 4.94 30.44 22.44
CA SER A 135 4.43 31.30 23.49
C SER A 135 3.74 30.47 24.59
N GLN A 136 3.64 31.02 25.79
CA GLN A 136 2.81 30.44 26.87
C GLN A 136 1.30 30.61 26.62
N MET A 137 0.92 31.35 25.58
CA MET A 137 -0.46 31.50 25.14
C MET A 137 -1.03 30.18 24.62
N THR A 138 -2.19 29.77 25.13
CA THR A 138 -2.88 28.53 24.73
C THR A 138 -3.24 28.46 23.25
N LEU A 139 -3.68 29.57 22.67
CA LEU A 139 -4.00 29.71 21.25
C LEU A 139 -3.51 31.05 20.71
N TYR A 140 -2.78 31.00 19.59
CA TYR A 140 -2.32 32.16 18.84
C TYR A 140 -1.93 31.73 17.42
N ASN A 141 -1.90 32.69 16.51
CA ASN A 141 -1.48 32.44 15.13
C ASN A 141 0.06 32.40 15.03
N LEU A 142 0.60 31.31 14.47
CA LEU A 142 2.02 31.23 14.12
C LEU A 142 2.27 32.01 12.83
N LYS A 143 3.03 33.10 12.92
CA LYS A 143 3.44 33.88 11.75
C LYS A 143 4.43 33.10 10.90
N ASP A 144 4.51 33.40 9.60
CA ASP A 144 5.50 32.82 8.68
C ASP A 144 6.95 33.01 9.15
N SER A 145 7.24 34.03 9.96
CA SER A 145 8.59 34.23 10.55
C SER A 145 8.92 33.25 11.68
N VAL A 146 7.93 32.56 12.24
CA VAL A 146 8.08 31.61 13.36
C VAL A 146 8.14 30.18 12.85
N ILE A 147 7.29 29.81 11.88
CA ILE A 147 7.21 28.46 11.34
C ILE A 147 8.07 28.31 10.07
N SER A 148 8.84 27.24 9.96
CA SER A 148 9.55 26.91 8.71
C SER A 148 8.65 26.05 7.83
N ARG A 149 8.29 26.57 6.64
CA ARG A 149 7.50 25.83 5.66
C ARG A 149 8.26 24.62 5.12
N GLU A 150 9.58 24.72 4.96
CA GLU A 150 10.40 23.58 4.53
C GLU A 150 10.35 22.45 5.56
N LYS A 151 10.51 22.77 6.84
CA LYS A 151 10.46 21.78 7.93
C LYS A 151 9.07 21.18 8.09
N LEU A 152 8.02 22.00 8.03
CA LEU A 152 6.63 21.51 8.07
C LEU A 152 6.34 20.57 6.90
N SER A 153 6.74 20.94 5.68
CA SER A 153 6.60 20.09 4.50
C SER A 153 7.35 18.76 4.66
N ALA A 154 8.60 18.81 5.12
CA ALA A 154 9.39 17.61 5.39
C ALA A 154 8.74 16.70 6.44
N LEU A 155 8.18 17.26 7.53
CA LEU A 155 7.49 16.48 8.56
C LEU A 155 6.19 15.84 8.06
N LEU A 156 5.41 16.56 7.25
CA LEU A 156 4.17 16.03 6.67
C LEU A 156 4.46 14.94 5.63
N ASN A 157 5.52 15.10 4.83
CA ASN A 157 5.94 14.12 3.84
C ASN A 157 6.63 12.89 4.48
N GLN A 158 7.31 13.04 5.63
CA GLN A 158 7.86 11.91 6.39
C GLN A 158 6.79 10.91 6.83
N LYS A 159 5.51 11.34 6.94
CA LYS A 159 4.40 10.43 7.23
C LYS A 159 3.97 9.60 6.02
N GLU A 160 4.21 10.08 4.79
CA GLU A 160 4.07 9.23 3.60
C GLU A 160 5.14 8.13 3.60
N GLU A 161 6.35 8.39 4.13
CA GLU A 161 7.43 7.40 4.19
C GLU A 161 7.39 6.42 5.38
N THR A 162 6.60 6.66 6.44
CA THR A 162 6.59 5.78 7.63
C THR A 162 5.39 4.82 7.73
N LEU A 163 4.48 4.83 6.76
CA LEU A 163 3.38 3.85 6.63
C LEU A 163 3.04 3.53 5.15
N GLU A 164 3.94 3.76 4.20
CA GLU A 164 3.93 2.89 3.02
C GLU A 164 4.38 1.52 3.51
N GLU A 165 3.44 0.57 3.65
CA GLU A 165 3.80 -0.83 3.51
C GLU A 165 4.73 -0.89 2.30
N VAL A 166 5.98 -1.28 2.48
CA VAL A 166 6.90 -1.49 1.35
C VAL A 166 6.26 -2.59 0.52
N LEU A 167 5.46 -2.19 -0.46
CA LEU A 167 4.66 -3.11 -1.22
C LEU A 167 5.63 -3.96 -2.02
N ASN A 168 5.41 -5.26 -1.97
CA ASN A 168 6.15 -6.16 -2.82
C ASN A 168 5.75 -5.88 -4.27
N HIS A 169 6.72 -5.51 -5.09
CA HIS A 169 6.53 -5.38 -6.52
C HIS A 169 6.87 -6.71 -7.19
N VAL A 170 6.06 -7.11 -8.18
CA VAL A 170 6.31 -8.33 -8.94
C VAL A 170 6.49 -7.98 -10.42
N LEU A 171 7.64 -8.35 -10.98
CA LEU A 171 7.90 -8.33 -12.41
C LEU A 171 7.71 -9.73 -12.97
N VAL A 172 6.63 -9.91 -13.75
CA VAL A 172 6.38 -11.17 -14.47
C VAL A 172 6.99 -11.09 -15.86
N ILE A 173 7.89 -12.01 -16.17
CA ILE A 173 8.51 -12.15 -17.49
C ILE A 173 8.01 -13.44 -18.12
N ASP A 174 7.04 -13.31 -19.00
CA ASP A 174 6.48 -14.46 -19.71
C ASP A 174 7.45 -14.95 -20.79
N GLU A 175 7.61 -16.27 -20.93
CA GLU A 175 8.48 -16.91 -21.90
C GLU A 175 9.93 -16.38 -21.85
N ILE A 176 10.51 -16.34 -20.64
CA ILE A 176 11.83 -15.74 -20.37
C ILE A 176 12.93 -16.32 -21.26
N ASN A 177 12.81 -17.58 -21.68
CA ASN A 177 13.74 -18.25 -22.57
C ASN A 177 13.70 -17.75 -24.02
N ARG A 178 12.66 -17.02 -24.47
CA ARG A 178 12.57 -16.49 -25.86
C ARG A 178 13.54 -15.36 -26.16
N GLY A 179 14.09 -14.71 -25.13
CA GLY A 179 15.08 -13.65 -25.25
C GLY A 179 16.52 -14.14 -25.05
N ASN A 180 17.51 -13.39 -25.54
CA ASN A 180 18.89 -13.56 -25.07
C ASN A 180 18.99 -12.94 -23.67
N ILE A 181 18.70 -13.76 -22.64
CA ILE A 181 18.58 -13.30 -21.26
C ILE A 181 19.89 -12.64 -20.78
N SER A 182 21.05 -13.21 -21.11
CA SER A 182 22.35 -12.63 -20.74
C SER A 182 22.56 -11.23 -21.32
N LYS A 183 22.08 -10.96 -22.54
CA LYS A 183 22.13 -9.62 -23.15
C LYS A 183 21.08 -8.66 -22.56
N ILE A 184 19.90 -9.17 -22.19
CA ILE A 184 18.82 -8.36 -21.60
C ILE A 184 19.19 -7.91 -20.19
N PHE A 185 19.60 -8.85 -19.33
CA PHE A 185 20.00 -8.52 -17.96
C PHE A 185 21.37 -7.85 -17.92
N GLY A 186 22.30 -8.21 -18.82
CA GLY A 186 23.64 -7.63 -18.84
C GLY A 186 24.29 -7.70 -17.47
N GLU A 187 24.67 -6.54 -16.93
CA GLU A 187 25.30 -6.42 -15.60
C GLU A 187 24.29 -6.57 -14.44
N LEU A 188 22.99 -6.43 -14.70
CA LEU A 188 21.93 -6.58 -13.69
C LEU A 188 21.79 -8.02 -13.19
N ILE A 189 22.33 -9.01 -13.90
CA ILE A 189 22.27 -10.42 -13.50
C ILE A 189 22.89 -10.68 -12.11
N THR A 190 23.82 -9.83 -11.69
CA THR A 190 24.42 -9.90 -10.35
C THR A 190 23.52 -9.24 -9.30
N LEU A 191 22.83 -8.15 -9.65
CA LEU A 191 22.01 -7.38 -8.72
C LEU A 191 20.69 -8.05 -8.34
N ILE A 192 20.20 -8.99 -9.16
CA ILE A 192 18.98 -9.74 -8.86
C ILE A 192 19.17 -10.77 -7.74
N GLU A 193 20.41 -11.08 -7.36
CA GLU A 193 20.72 -11.98 -6.25
C GLU A 193 20.33 -11.35 -4.90
N PRO A 194 19.61 -12.05 -4.01
CA PRO A 194 19.07 -11.45 -2.79
C PRO A 194 20.09 -10.72 -1.91
N SER A 195 21.31 -11.25 -1.77
CA SER A 195 22.36 -10.60 -0.94
C SER A 195 22.93 -9.33 -1.56
N LYS A 196 22.75 -9.11 -2.87
CA LYS A 196 23.29 -7.96 -3.61
C LYS A 196 22.29 -6.82 -3.79
N ARG A 197 21.06 -6.99 -3.30
CA ARG A 197 19.99 -5.98 -3.39
C ARG A 197 20.17 -4.89 -2.35
N GLN A 198 19.54 -3.75 -2.59
CA GLN A 198 19.52 -2.63 -1.67
C GLN A 198 18.95 -3.08 -0.31
N GLY A 199 19.62 -2.69 0.78
CA GLY A 199 19.22 -3.08 2.14
C GLY A 199 19.83 -4.40 2.66
N ALA A 200 20.47 -5.21 1.79
CA ALA A 200 21.16 -6.42 2.20
C ALA A 200 22.61 -6.16 2.66
N ASP A 201 23.18 -7.10 3.42
CA ASP A 201 24.55 -7.00 3.97
C ASP A 201 25.64 -6.83 2.89
N GLU A 202 25.43 -7.41 1.71
CA GLU A 202 26.36 -7.34 0.57
C GLU A 202 25.80 -6.49 -0.59
N ALA A 203 24.94 -5.51 -0.27
CA ALA A 203 24.29 -4.64 -1.25
C ALA A 203 25.29 -4.07 -2.27
N LEU A 204 24.94 -4.17 -3.54
CA LEU A 204 25.76 -3.70 -4.66
C LEU A 204 24.97 -2.69 -5.49
N ALA A 205 25.66 -1.66 -5.97
CA ALA A 205 25.16 -0.76 -6.99
C ALA A 205 26.17 -0.73 -8.15
N LEU A 206 25.66 -0.61 -9.38
CA LEU A 206 26.48 -0.46 -10.58
C LEU A 206 26.14 0.83 -11.30
N THR A 207 27.10 1.37 -12.05
CA THR A 207 26.89 2.57 -12.86
C THR A 207 26.36 2.17 -14.22
N LEU A 208 25.15 2.61 -14.56
CA LEU A 208 24.54 2.30 -15.85
C LEU A 208 25.34 2.92 -17.01
N PRO A 209 25.59 2.17 -18.10
CA PRO A 209 26.48 2.62 -19.17
C PRO A 209 25.93 3.80 -19.97
N HIS A 210 24.60 3.95 -20.05
CA HIS A 210 23.97 5.03 -20.83
C HIS A 210 23.74 6.30 -20.02
N SER A 211 23.15 6.19 -18.83
CA SER A 211 22.83 7.35 -17.99
C SER A 211 23.99 7.79 -17.10
N GLN A 212 25.00 6.94 -16.91
CA GLN A 212 26.11 7.15 -15.98
C GLN A 212 25.64 7.35 -14.53
N GLN A 213 24.44 6.87 -14.20
CA GLN A 213 23.86 6.95 -12.85
C GLN A 213 24.08 5.63 -12.11
N PRO A 214 24.29 5.67 -10.77
CA PRO A 214 24.28 4.47 -9.95
C PRO A 214 22.87 3.85 -9.95
N PHE A 215 22.83 2.53 -9.97
CA PHE A 215 21.61 1.75 -9.98
C PHE A 215 21.77 0.50 -9.10
N SER A 216 20.74 0.22 -8.30
CA SER A 216 20.61 -0.99 -7.48
C SER A 216 19.20 -1.57 -7.62
N VAL A 217 19.05 -2.86 -7.36
CA VAL A 217 17.74 -3.52 -7.32
C VAL A 217 17.22 -3.50 -5.88
N PRO A 218 15.98 -3.04 -5.62
CA PRO A 218 15.42 -3.04 -4.27
C PRO A 218 15.07 -4.46 -3.80
N ASP A 219 15.03 -4.67 -2.49
CA ASP A 219 14.72 -5.95 -1.86
C ASP A 219 13.28 -6.40 -2.12
N ASN A 220 12.34 -5.45 -2.18
CA ASN A 220 10.91 -5.67 -2.41
C ASN A 220 10.52 -6.00 -3.87
N LEU A 221 11.47 -6.18 -4.79
CA LEU A 221 11.19 -6.60 -6.18
C LEU A 221 11.31 -8.13 -6.35
N PHE A 222 10.20 -8.79 -6.67
CA PHE A 222 10.17 -10.20 -7.04
C PHE A 222 10.13 -10.35 -8.55
N ILE A 223 10.94 -11.27 -9.10
CA ILE A 223 10.97 -11.55 -10.54
C ILE A 223 10.47 -12.97 -10.73
N ILE A 224 9.37 -13.12 -11.47
CA ILE A 224 8.78 -14.42 -11.80
C ILE A 224 8.89 -14.60 -13.31
N GLY A 225 9.69 -15.59 -13.72
CA GLY A 225 9.79 -16.00 -15.12
C GLY A 225 8.91 -17.21 -15.39
N THR A 226 8.16 -17.20 -16.49
CA THR A 226 7.60 -18.44 -17.05
C THR A 226 8.52 -18.94 -18.16
N MET A 227 8.60 -20.25 -18.35
CA MET A 227 9.44 -20.85 -19.38
C MET A 227 8.70 -22.02 -20.00
N ASN A 228 8.61 -22.03 -21.33
CA ASN A 228 8.26 -23.24 -22.06
C ASN A 228 9.51 -24.09 -22.30
N THR A 229 9.58 -25.25 -21.66
CA THR A 229 10.74 -26.15 -21.72
C THR A 229 10.79 -27.00 -22.98
N ALA A 230 9.68 -27.12 -23.73
CA ALA A 230 9.64 -27.83 -25.01
C ALA A 230 10.40 -27.08 -26.13
N ASP A 231 10.58 -25.76 -26.01
CA ASP A 231 11.24 -24.94 -27.02
C ASP A 231 12.78 -25.09 -26.97
N ARG A 232 13.30 -26.17 -27.57
CA ARG A 232 14.74 -26.47 -27.66
C ARG A 232 15.56 -25.49 -28.52
N SER A 233 14.93 -24.64 -29.32
CA SER A 233 15.58 -23.70 -30.26
C SER A 233 16.03 -22.40 -29.62
N LEU A 234 15.62 -22.16 -28.37
CA LEU A 234 15.88 -20.96 -27.61
C LEU A 234 17.06 -21.23 -26.67
N ALA A 235 17.98 -20.27 -26.56
CA ALA A 235 19.28 -20.43 -25.92
C ALA A 235 19.17 -21.24 -24.61
N MET A 236 19.93 -22.34 -24.49
CA MET A 236 20.04 -23.06 -23.22
C MET A 236 20.33 -22.04 -22.14
N MET A 237 19.43 -21.95 -21.16
CA MET A 237 19.49 -20.90 -20.16
C MET A 237 20.87 -20.92 -19.49
N ASP A 238 21.55 -19.77 -19.54
CA ASP A 238 22.91 -19.62 -19.07
C ASP A 238 23.05 -20.16 -17.64
N THR A 239 24.14 -20.88 -17.38
CA THR A 239 24.46 -21.41 -16.05
C THR A 239 24.47 -20.28 -15.01
N ALA A 240 24.81 -19.06 -15.43
CA ALA A 240 24.71 -17.89 -14.58
C ALA A 240 23.28 -17.64 -14.08
N LEU A 241 22.28 -17.64 -14.96
CA LEU A 241 20.90 -17.39 -14.57
C LEU A 241 20.33 -18.55 -13.74
N ARG A 242 20.72 -19.79 -14.07
CA ARG A 242 20.29 -20.96 -13.30
C ARG A 242 20.66 -20.88 -11.81
N ARG A 243 21.68 -20.12 -11.46
CA ARG A 243 22.12 -19.91 -10.06
C ARG A 243 21.37 -18.81 -9.32
N ARG A 244 20.62 -17.95 -10.03
CA ARG A 244 19.95 -16.76 -9.45
C ARG A 244 18.43 -16.88 -9.44
N PHE A 245 17.89 -17.86 -10.15
CA PHE A 245 16.48 -18.22 -10.12
C PHE A 245 16.31 -19.55 -9.40
N GLU A 246 15.26 -19.64 -8.60
CA GLU A 246 14.70 -20.92 -8.17
C GLU A 246 13.79 -21.46 -9.29
N PHE A 247 13.96 -22.73 -9.63
CA PHE A 247 13.17 -23.38 -10.69
C PHE A 247 12.11 -24.25 -10.07
N VAL A 248 10.86 -23.83 -10.26
CA VAL A 248 9.68 -24.61 -9.88
C VAL A 248 9.10 -25.21 -11.15
N GLU A 249 9.16 -26.53 -11.27
CA GLU A 249 8.66 -27.24 -12.42
C GLU A 249 7.14 -27.40 -12.36
N MET A 250 6.45 -26.99 -13.42
CA MET A 250 4.99 -27.04 -13.52
C MET A 250 4.55 -28.15 -14.48
N MET A 251 4.62 -29.40 -14.00
CA MET A 251 4.22 -30.57 -14.80
C MET A 251 2.71 -30.59 -15.09
N PRO A 252 2.27 -31.20 -16.21
CA PRO A 252 0.85 -31.45 -16.44
C PRO A 252 0.22 -32.24 -15.29
N GLN A 253 -0.97 -31.81 -14.85
CA GLN A 253 -1.72 -32.41 -13.75
C GLN A 253 -3.03 -33.07 -14.24
N PRO A 254 -3.01 -34.34 -14.72
CA PRO A 254 -4.22 -35.04 -15.14
C PRO A 254 -5.29 -35.13 -14.04
N ALA A 255 -4.90 -35.10 -12.76
CA ALA A 255 -5.81 -35.14 -11.63
C ALA A 255 -6.83 -33.97 -11.61
N LEU A 256 -6.52 -32.83 -12.24
CA LEU A 256 -7.47 -31.73 -12.39
C LEU A 256 -8.66 -32.08 -13.30
N LEU A 257 -8.55 -33.17 -14.07
CA LEU A 257 -9.59 -33.68 -14.95
C LEU A 257 -10.40 -34.83 -14.30
N ALA A 258 -10.27 -35.03 -12.98
CA ALA A 258 -10.99 -36.07 -12.26
C ALA A 258 -12.50 -35.98 -12.45
N GLY A 259 -13.12 -37.16 -12.67
CA GLY A 259 -14.55 -37.29 -12.90
C GLY A 259 -15.02 -36.86 -14.30
N CYS A 260 -14.14 -36.33 -15.15
CA CYS A 260 -14.50 -35.93 -16.51
C CYS A 260 -14.60 -37.15 -17.44
N VAL A 261 -15.83 -37.65 -17.62
CA VAL A 261 -16.14 -38.78 -18.51
C VAL A 261 -17.05 -38.29 -19.63
N VAL A 262 -16.54 -38.29 -20.86
CA VAL A 262 -17.27 -37.79 -22.05
C VAL A 262 -17.55 -38.95 -22.99
N ASN A 263 -18.82 -39.31 -23.20
CA ASN A 263 -19.21 -40.46 -24.02
C ASN A 263 -18.44 -41.76 -23.66
N GLY A 264 -18.25 -42.01 -22.36
CA GLY A 264 -17.49 -43.17 -21.86
C GLY A 264 -15.97 -43.02 -21.91
N ILE A 265 -15.44 -41.90 -22.40
CA ILE A 265 -14.01 -41.60 -22.42
C ILE A 265 -13.63 -40.88 -21.12
N ASP A 266 -12.83 -41.53 -20.28
CA ASP A 266 -12.20 -40.91 -19.11
C ASP A 266 -11.04 -40.01 -19.57
N VAL A 267 -11.24 -38.70 -19.47
CA VAL A 267 -10.31 -37.69 -19.98
C VAL A 267 -9.03 -37.61 -19.12
N GLN A 268 -9.14 -37.84 -17.80
CA GLN A 268 -7.96 -37.94 -16.94
C GLN A 268 -7.08 -39.11 -17.36
N ARG A 269 -7.68 -40.30 -17.54
CA ARG A 269 -6.94 -41.50 -17.96
C ARG A 269 -6.36 -41.34 -19.36
N LEU A 270 -7.10 -40.70 -20.27
CA LEU A 270 -6.66 -40.39 -21.62
C LEU A 270 -5.37 -39.54 -21.60
N LEU A 271 -5.41 -38.38 -20.94
CA LEU A 271 -4.25 -37.49 -20.86
C LEU A 271 -3.06 -38.18 -20.21
N LYS A 272 -3.27 -38.91 -19.10
CA LYS A 272 -2.20 -39.66 -18.44
C LYS A 272 -1.57 -40.68 -19.38
N THR A 273 -2.37 -41.49 -20.08
CA THR A 273 -1.87 -42.52 -20.99
C THR A 273 -1.10 -41.92 -22.17
N MET A 274 -1.55 -40.77 -22.68
CA MET A 274 -0.83 -40.05 -23.73
C MET A 274 0.51 -39.52 -23.22
N ASN A 275 0.54 -38.89 -22.06
CA ASN A 275 1.78 -38.36 -21.48
C ASN A 275 2.78 -39.47 -21.11
N ASP A 276 2.32 -40.58 -20.53
CA ASP A 276 3.15 -41.76 -20.26
C ASP A 276 3.83 -42.27 -21.55
N ARG A 277 3.11 -42.25 -22.69
CA ARG A 277 3.67 -42.65 -24.00
C ARG A 277 4.62 -41.61 -24.58
N ILE A 278 4.30 -40.33 -24.50
CA ILE A 278 5.14 -39.24 -25.01
C ILE A 278 6.48 -39.21 -24.27
N GLU A 279 6.45 -39.38 -22.95
CA GLU A 279 7.66 -39.41 -22.13
C GLU A 279 8.62 -40.53 -22.53
N ILE A 280 8.08 -41.71 -22.87
CA ILE A 280 8.86 -42.86 -23.33
C ILE A 280 9.38 -42.67 -24.76
N LEU A 281 8.53 -42.16 -25.65
CA LEU A 281 8.81 -42.11 -27.10
C LEU A 281 9.57 -40.85 -27.53
N TYR A 282 9.53 -39.79 -26.73
CA TYR A 282 10.09 -38.49 -27.06
C TYR A 282 10.91 -37.92 -25.90
N ASP A 283 10.26 -37.26 -24.94
CA ASP A 283 10.84 -36.85 -23.65
C ASP A 283 9.72 -36.34 -22.71
N ARG A 284 10.12 -36.03 -21.47
CA ARG A 284 9.24 -35.49 -20.43
C ARG A 284 8.78 -34.05 -20.68
N GLU A 285 9.60 -33.22 -21.33
CA GLU A 285 9.36 -31.78 -21.56
C GLU A 285 8.25 -31.52 -22.58
N HIS A 286 7.95 -32.49 -23.44
CA HIS A 286 6.90 -32.41 -24.46
C HIS A 286 5.59 -33.08 -24.05
N THR A 287 5.43 -33.42 -22.77
CA THR A 287 4.16 -33.92 -22.26
C THR A 287 3.05 -32.88 -22.44
N LEU A 288 1.82 -33.34 -22.71
CA LEU A 288 0.69 -32.49 -23.01
C LEU A 288 0.14 -31.84 -21.74
N GLY A 289 -0.10 -30.53 -21.79
CA GLY A 289 -0.74 -29.79 -20.71
C GLY A 289 -2.23 -30.13 -20.53
N HIS A 290 -2.69 -30.17 -19.28
CA HIS A 290 -4.10 -30.38 -18.94
C HIS A 290 -5.02 -29.25 -19.43
N ALA A 291 -4.46 -28.07 -19.71
CA ALA A 291 -5.17 -26.90 -20.26
C ALA A 291 -5.91 -27.21 -21.58
N PHE A 292 -5.43 -28.15 -22.41
CA PHE A 292 -6.13 -28.56 -23.62
C PHE A 292 -7.55 -29.09 -23.34
N PHE A 293 -7.75 -29.74 -22.19
CA PHE A 293 -8.98 -30.43 -21.82
C PHE A 293 -9.82 -29.69 -20.77
N MET A 294 -9.32 -28.60 -20.18
CA MET A 294 -10.08 -27.79 -19.22
C MET A 294 -11.42 -27.28 -19.78
N PRO A 295 -11.52 -26.81 -21.06
CA PRO A 295 -12.81 -26.45 -21.63
C PRO A 295 -13.80 -27.62 -21.73
N VAL A 296 -13.30 -28.83 -21.96
CA VAL A 296 -14.13 -30.06 -22.01
C VAL A 296 -14.66 -30.37 -20.61
N LYS A 297 -13.81 -30.28 -19.59
CA LYS A 297 -14.22 -30.45 -18.19
C LYS A 297 -15.27 -29.42 -17.77
N ALA A 298 -15.06 -28.14 -18.09
CA ALA A 298 -16.03 -27.09 -17.76
C ALA A 298 -17.42 -27.37 -18.38
N LEU A 299 -17.47 -27.88 -19.61
CA LEU A 299 -18.73 -28.27 -20.25
C LEU A 299 -19.39 -29.49 -19.60
N MET A 300 -18.59 -30.43 -19.08
CA MET A 300 -19.11 -31.57 -18.33
C MET A 300 -19.65 -31.16 -16.97
N ASP A 301 -18.94 -30.26 -16.27
CA ASP A 301 -19.38 -29.72 -14.98
C ASP A 301 -20.69 -28.91 -15.12
N ASP A 302 -20.91 -28.30 -16.29
CA ASP A 302 -22.13 -27.59 -16.71
C ASP A 302 -23.27 -28.50 -17.22
N ASP A 303 -23.13 -29.83 -17.16
CA ASP A 303 -24.08 -30.82 -17.69
C ASP A 303 -24.40 -30.64 -19.20
N LYS A 304 -23.37 -30.37 -20.01
CA LYS A 304 -23.47 -30.21 -21.48
C LYS A 304 -22.67 -31.31 -22.21
N PRO A 305 -23.04 -32.61 -22.08
CA PRO A 305 -22.23 -33.72 -22.58
C PRO A 305 -22.02 -33.72 -24.10
N GLU A 306 -23.03 -33.36 -24.89
CA GLU A 306 -22.90 -33.29 -26.36
C GLU A 306 -21.88 -32.23 -26.79
N ARG A 307 -21.90 -31.06 -26.14
CA ARG A 307 -20.93 -29.98 -26.42
C ARG A 307 -19.55 -30.35 -25.91
N ALA A 308 -19.44 -31.02 -24.77
CA ALA A 308 -18.17 -31.52 -24.26
C ALA A 308 -17.55 -32.52 -25.23
N PHE A 309 -18.34 -33.42 -25.81
CA PHE A 309 -17.86 -34.36 -26.83
C PHE A 309 -17.39 -33.67 -28.11
N ALA A 310 -18.17 -32.70 -28.61
CA ALA A 310 -17.76 -31.90 -29.75
C ALA A 310 -16.46 -31.10 -29.47
N ALA A 311 -16.33 -30.54 -28.26
CA ALA A 311 -15.12 -29.85 -27.83
C ALA A 311 -13.92 -30.81 -27.75
N LEU A 312 -14.11 -32.04 -27.24
CA LEU A 312 -13.08 -33.07 -27.19
C LEU A 312 -12.58 -33.44 -28.59
N ILE A 313 -13.49 -33.66 -29.54
CA ILE A 313 -13.14 -33.90 -30.95
C ILE A 313 -12.32 -32.72 -31.51
N SER A 314 -12.79 -31.50 -31.28
CA SER A 314 -12.11 -30.28 -31.75
C SER A 314 -10.70 -30.12 -31.17
N VAL A 315 -10.51 -30.42 -29.88
CA VAL A 315 -9.20 -30.40 -29.22
C VAL A 315 -8.25 -31.40 -29.89
N PHE A 316 -8.72 -32.61 -30.19
CA PHE A 316 -7.90 -33.61 -30.85
C PHE A 316 -7.51 -33.19 -32.27
N GLN A 317 -8.49 -32.80 -33.08
CA GLN A 317 -8.28 -32.49 -34.49
C GLN A 317 -7.41 -31.25 -34.70
N ASN A 318 -7.63 -30.20 -33.90
CA ASN A 318 -7.04 -28.89 -34.19
C ASN A 318 -5.81 -28.58 -33.33
N LYS A 319 -5.58 -29.32 -32.24
CA LYS A 319 -4.48 -29.02 -31.30
C LYS A 319 -3.58 -30.23 -31.06
N ILE A 320 -4.13 -31.34 -30.58
CA ILE A 320 -3.33 -32.49 -30.15
C ILE A 320 -2.70 -33.22 -31.34
N ILE A 321 -3.48 -33.61 -32.35
CA ILE A 321 -2.97 -34.37 -33.50
C ILE A 321 -1.89 -33.55 -34.23
N PRO A 322 -2.13 -32.27 -34.61
CA PRO A 322 -1.09 -31.46 -35.25
C PRO A 322 0.19 -31.32 -34.42
N LEU A 323 0.06 -31.17 -33.09
CA LEU A 323 1.22 -31.05 -32.19
C LEU A 323 2.04 -32.35 -32.13
N LEU A 324 1.36 -33.50 -32.00
CA LEU A 324 2.02 -34.80 -32.02
C LEU A 324 2.66 -35.09 -33.38
N GLU A 325 2.01 -34.72 -34.48
CA GLU A 325 2.61 -34.79 -35.81
C GLU A 325 3.91 -34.00 -35.85
N GLU A 326 3.95 -32.78 -35.33
CA GLU A 326 5.20 -32.00 -35.28
C GLU A 326 6.30 -32.69 -34.44
N TYR A 327 5.94 -33.22 -33.27
CA TYR A 327 6.89 -33.89 -32.37
C TYR A 327 7.53 -35.11 -33.05
N PHE A 328 6.70 -35.96 -33.66
CA PHE A 328 7.17 -37.24 -34.21
C PHE A 328 7.66 -37.16 -35.66
N LEU A 329 7.26 -36.16 -36.44
CA LEU A 329 7.80 -35.92 -37.80
C LEU A 329 9.32 -35.79 -37.78
N LYS A 330 9.88 -35.14 -36.74
CA LYS A 330 11.32 -34.92 -36.58
C LYS A 330 12.09 -36.18 -36.14
N THR A 331 11.41 -37.23 -35.66
CA THR A 331 12.05 -38.44 -35.10
C THR A 331 12.12 -39.63 -36.06
N GLY A 332 11.37 -39.59 -37.17
CA GLY A 332 11.24 -40.75 -38.07
C GLY A 332 10.43 -41.92 -37.49
N ILE A 333 9.92 -41.81 -36.25
CA ILE A 333 9.02 -42.78 -35.64
C ILE A 333 7.65 -42.63 -36.32
N LYS A 334 7.20 -43.67 -37.03
CA LYS A 334 5.84 -43.69 -37.60
C LYS A 334 4.82 -43.84 -36.48
N PHE A 335 4.05 -42.78 -36.25
CA PHE A 335 2.84 -42.85 -35.45
C PHE A 335 1.75 -43.57 -36.29
N ALA A 336 1.41 -44.79 -35.90
CA ALA A 336 0.30 -45.53 -36.50
C ALA A 336 -0.87 -45.52 -35.51
N TRP A 337 -1.87 -44.69 -35.77
CA TRP A 337 -3.21 -44.84 -35.17
C TRP A 337 -3.97 -45.85 -36.04
N TYR A 338 -3.78 -47.14 -35.77
CA TYR A 338 -4.66 -48.20 -36.31
C TYR A 338 -5.21 -49.03 -35.17
#